data_AF-A0A2K8XMK0-F1
#
_entry.id   AF-A0A2K8XMK0-F1
#
_cell.length_a   1.000
_cell.length_b   1.000
_cell.length_c   1.000
_cell.angle_alpha   90.00
_cell.angle_beta   90.00
_cell.angle_gamma   90.00
#
_symmetry.space_group_name_H-M   'P 1'
#
loop_
_entity.id
_entity.type
_entity.pdbx_description
1 polymer ?
#
loop_
_entity_poly.entity_id
_entity_poly.type
_entity_poly.pdbx_seq_one_letter_code
_entity_poly.pdbx_strand_id
1 'polypeptide(L)' 'MKKFNKRVIKNILTVVFAVLFIFCLSLIDWNNLGSKNNSGAFFGVLSAVLFIISMQVKNKESKKDN' A
#
# COMPACT_ATOMS: atom_id res chain seq x y z
N MET A 1 1.97 27.79 -8.77
CA MET A 1 1.79 26.37 -8.35
C MET A 1 2.75 26.08 -7.19
N LYS A 2 2.26 25.90 -5.94
CA LYS A 2 3.14 25.59 -4.79
C LYS A 2 3.77 24.21 -5.01
N LYS A 3 5.10 24.13 -5.02
CA LYS A 3 5.82 22.84 -5.06
C LYS A 3 5.53 22.10 -3.75
N PHE A 4 4.58 21.18 -3.77
CA PHE A 4 4.36 20.32 -2.61
C PHE A 4 5.61 19.49 -2.34
N ASN A 5 5.98 19.39 -1.06
CA ASN A 5 7.13 18.60 -0.64
C ASN A 5 6.80 17.11 -0.86
N LYS A 6 7.39 16.53 -1.92
CA LYS A 6 7.19 15.12 -2.29
C LYS A 6 7.47 14.15 -1.14
N ARG A 7 8.38 14.52 -0.21
CA ARG A 7 8.69 13.73 0.98
C ARG A 7 7.53 13.70 1.96
N VAL A 8 6.90 14.85 2.19
CA VAL A 8 5.73 14.97 3.08
C VAL A 8 4.54 14.21 2.51
N ILE A 9 4.28 14.34 1.20
CA ILE A 9 3.20 13.60 0.53
C ILE A 9 3.42 12.09 0.66
N LYS A 10 4.63 11.59 0.37
CA LYS A 10 4.94 10.16 0.55
C LYS A 10 4.70 9.71 1.99
N ASN A 11 5.16 10.49 2.97
CA ASN A 11 5.01 10.14 4.38
C ASN A 11 3.54 10.05 4.80
N ILE A 12 2.72 11.04 4.43
CA ILE A 12 1.27 11.04 4.71
C ILE A 12 0.62 9.81 4.06
N LEU A 13 0.95 9.53 2.80
CA LEU A 13 0.38 8.40 2.07
C LEU A 13 0.78 7.06 2.71
N THR A 14 2.03 6.92 3.16
CA THR A 14 2.52 5.75 3.89
C THR A 14 1.77 5.56 5.20
N VAL A 15 1.53 6.62 5.97
CA VAL A 15 0.79 6.55 7.24
C VAL A 15 -0.66 6.13 6.98
N VAL A 16 -1.32 6.70 5.97
CA VAL A 16 -2.70 6.30 5.59
C VAL A 16 -2.76 4.82 5.20
N PHE A 17 -1.80 4.35 4.40
CA PHE A 17 -1.72 2.93 4.03
C PHE A 17 -1.46 2.01 5.22
N ALA A 18 -0.62 2.43 6.17
CA ALA A 18 -0.35 1.65 7.38
C ALA A 18 -1.61 1.49 8.24
N VAL A 19 -2.41 2.55 8.39
CA VAL A 19 -3.68 2.48 9.13
C VAL A 19 -4.69 1.57 8.42
N LEU A 20 -4.82 1.70 7.09
CA LEU A 20 -5.70 0.83 6.28
C LEU A 20 -5.27 -0.64 6.34
N PHE A 21 -3.97 -0.90 6.40
CA PHE A 21 -3.43 -2.25 6.54
C PHE A 21 -3.81 -2.88 7.89
N ILE A 22 -3.62 -2.15 8.99
CA ILE A 22 -4.03 -2.59 10.33
C ILE A 22 -5.54 -2.81 10.40
N PHE A 23 -6.32 -1.93 9.77
CA PHE A 23 -7.78 -2.06 9.68
C PHE A 23 -8.19 -3.34 8.93
N CYS A 24 -7.56 -3.63 7.78
CA CYS A 24 -7.83 -4.88 7.05
C CYS A 24 -7.48 -6.11 7.88
N LEU A 25 -6.34 -6.12 8.58
CA LEU A 25 -5.95 -7.25 9.45
C LEU A 25 -6.95 -7.50 10.59
N SER A 26 -7.58 -6.43 11.08
CA SER A 26 -8.59 -6.51 12.15
C SER A 26 -9.92 -7.09 11.65
N LEU A 27 -10.20 -7.00 10.34
CA LEU A 27 -11.40 -7.57 9.71
C LEU A 27 -11.22 -9.02 9.26
N ILE A 28 -9.99 -9.56 9.28
CA ILE A 28 -9.72 -10.95 8.92
C ILE A 28 -10.21 -11.85 10.05
N ASP A 29 -11.10 -12.78 9.72
CA ASP A 29 -11.41 -13.92 10.59
C ASP A 29 -10.28 -14.95 10.49
N TRP A 30 -9.35 -14.88 11.45
CA TRP A 30 -8.17 -15.74 11.53
C TRP A 30 -8.49 -17.22 11.77
N ASN A 31 -9.69 -17.54 12.26
CA ASN A 31 -10.12 -18.93 12.48
C ASN A 31 -10.59 -19.60 11.19
N ASN A 32 -10.95 -18.82 10.16
CA ASN A 32 -11.41 -19.36 8.89
C ASN A 32 -10.90 -18.54 7.70
N LEU A 33 -9.58 -18.54 7.49
CA LEU A 33 -8.91 -17.78 6.43
C LEU A 33 -9.47 -18.05 5.02
N GLY A 34 -9.98 -19.27 4.76
CA GLY A 34 -10.57 -19.65 3.47
C GLY A 34 -12.04 -19.22 3.27
N SER A 35 -12.66 -18.59 4.28
CA SER A 35 -14.04 -18.14 4.21
C SER A 35 -14.24 -17.05 3.15
N LYS A 36 -15.33 -17.15 2.38
CA LYS A 36 -15.75 -16.14 1.40
C LYS A 36 -15.90 -14.75 2.02
N ASN A 37 -16.20 -14.66 3.32
CA ASN A 37 -16.30 -13.40 4.05
C ASN A 37 -14.95 -12.69 4.23
N ASN A 38 -13.83 -13.42 4.20
CA ASN A 38 -12.49 -12.83 4.30
C ASN A 38 -11.95 -12.29 2.97
N SER A 39 -12.64 -12.57 1.84
CA SER A 39 -12.18 -12.16 0.51
C SER A 39 -11.92 -10.66 0.38
N GLY A 40 -12.76 -9.82 1.00
CA GLY A 40 -12.60 -8.36 1.00
C GLY A 40 -11.35 -7.91 1.76
N ALA A 41 -11.09 -8.47 2.94
CA ALA A 41 -9.91 -8.15 3.74
C ALA A 41 -8.62 -8.63 3.05
N PHE A 42 -8.64 -9.82 2.41
CA PHE A 42 -7.54 -10.30 1.59
C PHE A 42 -7.24 -9.38 0.40
N PHE A 43 -8.27 -8.91 -0.31
CA PHE A 43 -8.10 -7.96 -1.41
C PHE A 43 -7.58 -6.61 -0.92
N GLY A 44 -8.01 -6.17 0.26
CA GLY A 44 -7.50 -4.97 0.93
C GLY A 44 -6.00 -5.06 1.23
N VAL A 45 -5.55 -6.16 1.83
CA VAL A 45 -4.14 -6.44 2.09
C VAL A 45 -3.35 -6.54 0.78
N LEU A 46 -3.86 -7.29 -0.21
CA LEU A 46 -3.19 -7.49 -1.50
C LEU A 46 -3.02 -6.16 -2.26
N SER A 47 -4.08 -5.34 -2.34
CA SER A 47 -4.03 -4.03 -3.00
C SER A 47 -3.06 -3.07 -2.30
N ALA A 48 -2.97 -3.11 -0.97
CA ALA A 48 -1.99 -2.32 -0.22
C ALA A 48 -0.55 -2.71 -0.55
N VAL A 49 -0.26 -4.01 -0.65
CA VAL A 49 1.07 -4.52 -1.04
C VAL A 49 1.40 -4.11 -2.47
N LEU A 50 0.49 -4.32 -3.43
CA LEU A 50 0.71 -3.91 -4.82
C LEU A 50 0.93 -2.40 -4.94
N PHE A 51 0.17 -1.60 -4.19
CA PHE A 51 0.30 -0.15 -4.21
C PHE A 51 1.68 0.29 -3.68
N ILE A 52 2.13 -0.27 -2.55
CA ILE A 52 3.47 -0.04 -2.01
C ILE A 52 4.55 -0.42 -3.02
N ILE A 53 4.42 -1.59 -3.67
CA ILE A 53 5.37 -2.04 -4.70
C ILE A 53 5.38 -1.04 -5.87
N SER A 54 4.22 -0.63 -6.38
CA SER A 54 4.13 0.34 -7.49
C SER A 54 4.77 1.69 -7.14
N MET A 55 4.64 2.15 -5.90
CA MET A 55 5.28 3.38 -5.43
C MET A 55 6.80 3.24 -5.30
N GLN A 56 7.28 2.04 -4.97
CA GLN A 56 8.70 1.72 -4.86
C GLN A 56 9.36 1.39 -6.21
N VAL A 57 8.59 0.90 -7.19
CA VAL A 57 9.03 0.57 -8.56
C VAL A 57 9.56 1.79 -9.33
N LYS A 58 9.32 3.00 -8.81
CA LYS A 58 9.79 4.24 -9.42
C LYS A 58 11.24 4.57 -9.07
N ASN A 59 12.23 3.80 -9.56
CA ASN A 59 13.58 4.31 -9.95
C ASN A 59 14.59 3.29 -10.53
N LYS A 60 14.19 2.16 -11.12
CA LYS A 60 15.16 1.26 -11.81
C LYS A 60 15.36 1.54 -13.29
N GLU A 61 14.75 2.58 -13.85
CA GLU A 61 15.27 3.16 -15.09
C GLU A 61 16.45 4.04 -14.71
N SER A 62 17.62 3.41 -14.69
CA SER A 62 18.90 4.07 -14.86
C SER A 62 18.73 5.16 -15.92
N LYS A 63 18.97 6.41 -15.53
CA LYS A 63 19.52 7.36 -16.47
C LYS A 63 20.67 6.63 -17.17
N LYS A 64 20.49 6.28 -18.44
CA LYS A 64 21.63 6.24 -19.36
C LYS A 64 22.10 7.69 -19.40
N ASP A 65 22.98 8.05 -18.48
CA ASP A 65 23.92 9.12 -18.71
C ASP A 65 24.75 8.70 -19.92
N ASN A 66 24.61 9.50 -20.99
CA ASN A 66 25.44 9.63 -22.19
C ASN A 66 26.13 8.37 -22.76
#